data_AF-A0A535RE78-F1
#
_entry.id   AF-A0A535RE78-F1
#
_cell.length_a   1.000
_cell.length_b   1.000
_cell.length_c   1.000
_cell.angle_alpha   90.00
_cell.angle_beta   90.00
_cell.angle_gamma   90.00
#
_symmetry.space_group_name_H-M   'P 1'
#
loop_
_entity.id
_entity.type
_entity.pdbx_description
1 polymer ?
#
loop_
_entity_poly.entity_id
_entity_poly.type
_entity_poly.pdbx_seq_one_letter_code
_entity_poly.pdbx_strand_id
1 'polypeptide(L)'
;MLGYAGMVSFAHAAYYGIGAYTVGYLYSRFHLTAPLGFIAVPFVGAAFGFVTGLIALRAVRLYFSLLTLAISQVLFAIAFSWQPLGGETGIHAITIPDALSDRTTMYYFVVAITIVCLLVMWTIVRAPFGAAMLTIRENRERARSV
;
A
#
# COMPACT_ATOMS: atom_id res chain seq x y z
N MET A 1 13.22 1.95 3.76
CA MET A 1 13.21 2.77 2.53
C MET A 1 13.17 4.24 2.90
N LEU A 2 14.07 5.07 2.34
CA LEU A 2 14.02 6.53 2.47
C LEU A 2 12.96 7.06 1.49
N GLY A 3 11.91 7.67 2.01
CA GLY A 3 10.87 8.31 1.20
C GLY A 3 11.38 9.57 0.52
N TYR A 4 10.67 10.03 -0.52
CA TYR A 4 11.08 11.17 -1.34
C TYR A 4 11.27 12.47 -0.53
N ALA A 5 10.49 12.65 0.54
CA ALA A 5 10.63 13.75 1.51
C ALA A 5 11.76 13.57 2.57
N GLY A 6 12.60 12.53 2.45
CA GLY A 6 13.70 12.23 3.37
C GLY A 6 13.28 11.58 4.69
N MET A 7 12.07 11.04 4.77
CA MET A 7 11.56 10.32 5.94
C MET A 7 11.55 8.82 5.68
N VAL A 8 11.96 8.01 6.66
CA VAL A 8 11.96 6.54 6.54
C VAL A 8 10.59 5.99 6.96
N SER A 9 10.00 5.10 6.15
CA SER A 9 8.73 4.44 6.47
C SER A 9 8.87 2.91 6.45
N PHE A 10 8.20 2.25 7.41
CA PHE A 10 8.11 0.79 7.51
C PHE A 10 6.70 0.24 7.23
N ALA A 11 5.79 1.06 6.68
CA ALA A 11 4.40 0.66 6.42
C ALA A 11 4.20 -0.32 5.24
N HIS A 12 5.25 -0.65 4.49
CA HIS A 12 5.15 -1.49 3.28
C HIS A 12 4.50 -2.85 3.55
N ALA A 13 4.86 -3.50 4.67
CA ALA A 13 4.27 -4.78 5.06
C ALA A 13 2.76 -4.67 5.33
N ALA A 14 2.34 -3.57 5.97
CA ALA A 14 0.93 -3.26 6.18
C ALA A 14 0.16 -3.10 4.86
N TYR A 15 0.68 -2.32 3.91
CA TYR A 15 0.03 -2.14 2.60
C TYR A 15 -0.03 -3.44 1.79
N TYR A 16 1.02 -4.26 1.86
CA TYR A 16 1.02 -5.57 1.24
C TYR A 16 -0.08 -6.47 1.83
N GLY A 17 -0.18 -6.51 3.16
CA GLY A 17 -1.24 -7.25 3.86
C GLY A 17 -2.63 -6.76 3.48
N ILE A 18 -2.87 -5.44 3.49
CA ILE A 18 -4.17 -4.86 3.10
C ILE A 18 -4.57 -5.29 1.69
N GLY A 19 -3.66 -5.24 0.72
CA GLY A 19 -3.93 -5.69 -0.64
C GLY A 19 -4.32 -7.16 -0.70
N ALA A 20 -3.52 -8.04 -0.08
CA ALA A 20 -3.77 -9.47 -0.07
C ALA A 20 -5.10 -9.83 0.62
N TYR A 21 -5.35 -9.28 1.81
CA TYR A 21 -6.60 -9.50 2.56
C TYR A 21 -7.81 -8.91 1.85
N THR A 22 -7.68 -7.79 1.14
CA THR A 22 -8.79 -7.22 0.35
C THR A 22 -9.24 -8.19 -0.73
N VAL A 23 -8.31 -8.72 -1.53
CA VAL A 23 -8.63 -9.70 -2.58
C VAL A 23 -9.17 -11.00 -1.96
N GLY A 24 -8.48 -11.53 -0.95
CA GLY A 24 -8.88 -12.78 -0.29
C GLY A 24 -10.27 -12.68 0.34
N TYR A 25 -10.58 -11.56 1.00
CA TYR A 25 -11.87 -11.35 1.64
C TYR A 25 -13.00 -11.15 0.61
N LEU A 26 -12.78 -10.37 -0.45
CA LEU A 26 -13.76 -10.23 -1.54
C LEU A 26 -14.07 -11.56 -2.20
N TYR A 27 -13.04 -12.37 -2.44
CA TYR A 27 -13.18 -13.69 -3.04
C TYR A 27 -13.93 -14.65 -2.10
N SER A 28 -13.53 -14.71 -0.83
CA SER A 28 -14.09 -15.64 0.15
C SER A 28 -15.54 -15.32 0.54
N ARG A 29 -15.89 -14.03 0.68
CA ARG A 29 -17.20 -13.62 1.21
C ARG A 29 -18.23 -13.29 0.14
N PHE A 30 -17.79 -12.69 -0.96
CA PHE A 30 -18.70 -12.18 -1.98
C PHE A 30 -18.60 -12.93 -3.31
N HIS A 31 -17.71 -13.92 -3.41
CA HIS A 31 -17.47 -14.69 -4.64
C HIS A 31 -17.23 -13.80 -5.87
N LEU A 32 -16.67 -12.60 -5.67
CA LEU A 32 -16.35 -11.70 -6.78
C LEU A 32 -15.26 -12.31 -7.66
N THR A 33 -15.41 -12.12 -8.97
CA THR A 33 -14.38 -12.48 -9.94
C THR A 33 -13.07 -11.74 -9.62
N ALA A 34 -11.95 -12.43 -9.70
CA ALA A 34 -10.61 -11.89 -9.44
C ALA A 34 -10.28 -10.52 -10.09
N PRO A 35 -10.72 -10.19 -11.32
CA PRO A 35 -10.48 -8.87 -11.93
C PRO A 35 -11.04 -7.70 -11.12
N LEU A 36 -12.24 -7.86 -10.56
CA LEU A 36 -12.87 -6.84 -9.73
C LEU A 36 -12.11 -6.64 -8.41
N GLY A 37 -11.57 -7.73 -7.85
CA GLY A 37 -10.68 -7.67 -6.70
C GLY A 37 -9.44 -6.83 -6.98
N PHE A 38 -8.78 -7.04 -8.12
CA PHE A 38 -7.60 -6.26 -8.51
C PHE A 38 -7.88 -4.76 -8.69
N ILE A 39 -9.07 -4.41 -9.20
CA ILE A 39 -9.50 -3.01 -9.33
C ILE A 39 -9.81 -2.41 -7.96
N ALA A 40 -10.39 -3.18 -7.03
CA ALA A 40 -10.74 -2.68 -5.70
C ALA A 40 -9.52 -2.38 -4.81
N VAL A 41 -8.45 -3.16 -4.92
CA VAL A 41 -7.22 -3.02 -4.12
C VAL A 41 -6.64 -1.60 -4.10
N PRO A 42 -6.41 -0.91 -5.23
CA PRO A 42 -5.84 0.44 -5.21
C PRO A 42 -6.73 1.45 -4.48
N PHE A 43 -8.06 1.31 -4.54
CA PHE A 43 -8.97 2.19 -3.80
C PHE A 43 -8.92 1.95 -2.30
N VAL A 44 -8.89 0.68 -1.86
CA VAL A 44 -8.77 0.34 -0.44
C VAL A 44 -7.41 0.75 0.11
N GLY A 45 -6.33 0.51 -0.66
CA GLY A 45 -4.99 0.95 -0.34
C GLY A 45 -4.87 2.47 -0.25
N ALA A 46 -5.49 3.20 -1.19
CA ALA A 46 -5.52 4.66 -1.17
C ALA A 46 -6.29 5.21 0.03
N ALA A 47 -7.46 4.65 0.34
CA ALA A 47 -8.25 5.05 1.51
C ALA A 47 -7.46 4.83 2.81
N PHE A 48 -6.82 3.66 2.95
CA PHE A 48 -5.99 3.37 4.12
C PHE A 48 -4.75 4.26 4.18
N GLY A 49 -4.12 4.51 3.04
CA GLY A 49 -2.97 5.40 2.92
C GLY A 49 -3.31 6.85 3.25
N PHE A 50 -4.51 7.30 2.90
CA PHE A 50 -5.02 8.60 3.27
C PHE A 50 -5.19 8.73 4.78
N VAL A 51 -5.86 7.76 5.42
CA VAL A 51 -6.09 7.76 6.88
C VAL A 51 -4.76 7.71 7.63
N THR A 52 -3.88 6.77 7.28
CA THR A 52 -2.57 6.64 7.95
C THR A 52 -1.66 7.83 7.64
N GLY A 53 -1.73 8.41 6.44
CA GLY A 53 -1.04 9.63 6.07
C GLY A 53 -1.43 10.81 6.94
N LEU A 54 -2.74 11.02 7.18
CA LEU A 54 -3.24 12.09 8.05
C LEU A 54 -2.71 12.00 9.49
N ILE A 55 -2.50 10.77 9.99
CA ILE A 55 -1.96 10.54 11.32
C ILE A 55 -0.43 10.71 11.30
N ALA A 56 0.24 10.08 10.34
CA ALA A 56 1.68 10.02 10.27
C ALA A 56 2.34 11.37 9.94
N LEU A 57 1.72 12.20 9.10
CA LEU A 57 2.25 13.52 8.70
C LEU A 57 2.42 14.50 9.87
N ARG A 58 1.77 14.26 11.02
CA ARG A 58 1.93 15.08 12.24
C ARG A 58 3.24 14.79 12.98
N ALA A 59 3.92 13.68 12.68
CA ALA A 59 5.12 13.25 13.38
C ALA A 59 6.41 13.83 12.77
N VAL A 60 7.39 14.14 13.62
CA VAL A 60 8.70 14.69 13.20
C VAL A 60 9.73 13.57 13.03
N ARG A 61 10.27 13.44 11.80
CA ARG A 61 11.40 12.57 11.38
C ARG A 61 11.47 11.17 12.04
N LEU A 62 12.04 11.06 13.24
CA LEU A 62 12.18 9.79 13.97
C LEU A 62 10.82 9.21 14.41
N TYR A 63 9.93 10.07 14.91
CA TYR A 63 8.60 9.66 15.35
C TYR A 63 7.75 9.15 14.19
N PHE A 64 7.98 9.64 12.97
CA PHE A 64 7.27 9.16 11.77
C PHE A 64 7.58 7.68 11.51
N SER A 65 8.85 7.29 11.55
CA SER A 65 9.25 5.90 11.33
C SER A 65 8.67 4.98 12.40
N LEU A 66 8.77 5.36 13.68
CA LEU A 66 8.20 4.61 14.80
C LEU A 66 6.68 4.48 14.70
N LEU A 67 5.99 5.56 14.32
CA LEU A 67 4.55 5.55 14.14
C LEU A 67 4.11 4.65 12.99
N THR A 68 4.81 4.68 11.84
CA THR A 68 4.50 3.77 10.73
C THR A 68 4.76 2.29 11.07
N LEU A 69 5.76 2.02 11.91
CA LEU A 69 6.01 0.68 12.45
C LEU A 69 4.89 0.26 13.40
N ALA A 70 4.50 1.13 14.33
CA ALA A 70 3.41 0.87 15.26
C ALA A 70 2.09 0.59 14.54
N ILE A 71 1.74 1.39 13.52
CA ILE A 71 0.56 1.15 12.67
C ILE A 71 0.63 -0.23 12.01
N SER A 72 1.80 -0.63 11.52
CA SER A 72 1.98 -1.95 10.90
C SER A 72 1.78 -3.08 11.90
N GLN A 73 2.24 -2.91 13.14
CA GLN A 73 2.04 -3.89 14.21
C GLN A 73 0.58 -3.98 14.67
N VAL A 74 -0.12 -2.84 14.77
CA VAL A 74 -1.56 -2.82 15.08
C VAL A 74 -2.35 -3.55 14.00
N LEU A 75 -2.05 -3.30 12.72
CA LEU A 75 -2.70 -4.02 11.63
C LEU A 75 -2.42 -5.52 11.65
N PHE A 76 -1.18 -5.91 11.96
CA PHE A 76 -0.83 -7.31 12.12
C PHE A 76 -1.64 -7.95 13.26
N ALA A 77 -1.70 -7.30 14.43
CA ALA A 77 -2.48 -7.78 15.56
C ALA A 77 -3.98 -7.91 15.22
N ILE A 78 -4.55 -6.95 14.49
CA ILE A 78 -5.93 -7.03 14.01
C ILE A 78 -6.10 -8.22 13.07
N ALA A 79 -5.24 -8.38 12.07
CA ALA A 79 -5.33 -9.49 11.12
C ALA A 79 -5.22 -10.85 11.84
N PHE A 80 -4.34 -10.95 12.83
CA PHE A 80 -4.09 -12.17 13.59
C PHE A 80 -5.25 -12.53 14.54
N SER A 81 -5.83 -11.55 15.23
CA SER A 81 -6.92 -11.80 16.20
C SER A 81 -8.30 -11.89 15.56
N TRP A 82 -8.50 -11.37 14.35
CA TRP A 82 -9.84 -11.22 13.78
C TRP A 82 -10.25 -12.43 12.93
N GLN A 83 -11.11 -13.27 13.51
CA GLN A 83 -11.60 -14.51 12.87
C GLN A 83 -12.17 -14.35 11.45
N PRO A 84 -12.93 -13.28 11.11
CA PRO A 84 -13.43 -13.09 9.74
C PRO A 84 -12.35 -12.92 8.68
N LEU A 85 -11.13 -12.53 9.06
CA LEU A 85 -9.96 -12.46 8.18
C LEU A 85 -9.18 -13.79 8.16
N GLY A 86 -9.67 -14.83 8.83
CA GLY A 86 -8.99 -16.11 8.96
C GLY A 86 -8.05 -16.21 10.17
N GLY A 87 -7.95 -15.15 10.99
CA GLY A 87 -7.20 -15.15 12.25
C GLY A 87 -5.77 -15.68 12.10
N GLU A 88 -5.41 -16.67 12.91
CA GLU A 88 -4.08 -17.29 12.90
C GLU A 88 -3.76 -18.08 11.62
N THR A 89 -4.79 -18.65 10.99
CA THR A 89 -4.66 -19.42 9.75
C THR A 89 -4.57 -18.54 8.51
N GLY A 90 -5.20 -17.36 8.54
CA GLY A 90 -5.38 -16.50 7.37
C GLY A 90 -6.41 -17.04 6.38
N ILE A 91 -6.50 -16.39 5.21
CA ILE A 91 -7.46 -16.77 4.16
C ILE A 91 -6.80 -17.77 3.20
N HIS A 92 -7.42 -18.94 3.07
CA HIS A 92 -6.96 -20.02 2.18
C HIS A 92 -7.90 -20.23 0.98
N ALA A 93 -7.47 -21.04 0.02
CA ALA A 93 -8.24 -21.44 -1.16
C ALA A 93 -8.62 -20.30 -2.12
N ILE A 94 -7.71 -19.33 -2.31
CA ILE A 94 -7.85 -18.32 -3.36
C ILE A 94 -7.43 -18.95 -4.70
N THR A 95 -8.39 -19.20 -5.57
CA THR A 95 -8.12 -19.75 -6.91
C THR A 95 -7.63 -18.64 -7.84
N ILE A 96 -6.53 -18.89 -8.55
CA ILE A 96 -6.06 -18.01 -9.61
C ILE A 96 -7.06 -18.13 -10.78
N PRO A 97 -7.59 -17.03 -11.32
CA PRO A 97 -8.50 -17.10 -12.47
C PRO A 97 -7.84 -17.84 -13.64
N ASP A 98 -8.61 -18.66 -14.37
CA ASP A 98 -8.08 -19.52 -15.45
C ASP A 98 -7.27 -18.75 -16.50
N ALA A 99 -7.67 -17.50 -16.78
CA ALA A 99 -6.97 -16.59 -17.68
C ALA A 99 -5.52 -16.25 -17.26
N LEU A 100 -5.18 -16.39 -15.97
CA LEU A 100 -3.85 -16.19 -15.41
C LEU A 100 -3.19 -17.49 -14.94
N SER A 101 -3.79 -18.65 -15.24
CA SER A 101 -3.25 -19.95 -14.83
C SER A 101 -1.95 -20.28 -15.59
N ASP A 102 -1.84 -19.82 -16.84
CA ASP A 102 -0.62 -19.97 -17.61
C ASP A 102 0.53 -19.08 -17.06
N ARG A 103 1.68 -19.70 -16.85
CA ARG A 103 2.87 -19.07 -16.25
C ARG A 103 3.37 -17.89 -17.08
N THR A 104 3.33 -18.01 -18.41
CA THR A 104 3.79 -16.97 -19.33
C THR A 104 2.87 -15.76 -19.26
N THR A 105 1.56 -16.01 -19.27
CA THR A 105 0.53 -14.98 -19.15
C THR A 105 0.62 -14.25 -17.80
N MET A 106 0.77 -14.98 -16.69
CA MET A 106 0.96 -14.41 -15.36
C MET A 106 2.24 -13.55 -15.28
N TYR A 107 3.34 -14.00 -15.88
CA TYR A 107 4.60 -13.24 -15.93
C TYR A 107 4.40 -11.88 -16.62
N TYR A 108 3.86 -11.88 -17.84
CA TYR A 108 3.62 -10.62 -18.57
C TYR A 108 2.61 -9.72 -17.89
N PHE A 109 1.58 -10.29 -17.24
CA PHE A 109 0.62 -9.53 -16.45
C PHE A 109 1.28 -8.78 -15.28
N VAL A 110 2.13 -9.46 -14.50
CA VAL A 110 2.86 -8.85 -13.38
C VAL A 110 3.83 -7.77 -13.89
N VAL A 111 4.54 -8.03 -14.99
CA VAL A 111 5.43 -7.05 -15.61
C VAL A 111 4.63 -5.82 -16.07
N ALA A 112 3.49 -5.99 -16.73
CA ALA A 112 2.63 -4.90 -17.17
C ALA A 112 2.17 -4.03 -16.00
N ILE A 113 1.66 -4.64 -14.92
CA ILE A 113 1.26 -3.92 -13.70
C ILE A 113 2.45 -3.18 -13.08
N THR A 114 3.61 -3.82 -13.02
CA THR A 114 4.83 -3.20 -12.47
C THR A 114 5.22 -1.96 -13.26
N ILE A 115 5.18 -2.02 -14.61
CA ILE A 115 5.44 -0.87 -15.47
C ILE A 115 4.41 0.25 -15.22
N VAL A 116 3.12 -0.08 -15.12
CA VAL A 116 2.07 0.91 -14.81
C VAL A 116 2.34 1.60 -13.47
N CYS A 117 2.67 0.84 -12.42
CA CYS A 117 3.03 1.40 -11.11
C CYS A 117 4.24 2.33 -11.18
N LEU A 118 5.28 1.96 -11.95
CA LEU A 118 6.46 2.80 -12.15
C LEU A 118 6.13 4.09 -12.90
N LEU A 119 5.28 4.03 -13.93
CA LEU A 119 4.84 5.21 -14.69
C LEU A 119 4.01 6.17 -13.82
N VAL A 120 3.09 5.63 -13.01
CA VAL A 120 2.31 6.42 -12.05
C VAL A 120 3.23 7.09 -11.04
N MET A 121 4.17 6.34 -10.45
CA MET A 121 5.15 6.89 -9.50
C MET A 121 6.03 7.98 -10.14
N TRP A 122 6.50 7.74 -11.37
CA TRP A 122 7.31 8.69 -12.13
C TRP A 122 6.55 10.00 -12.41
N THR A 123 5.26 9.89 -12.75
CA THR A 123 4.39 11.05 -12.98
C THR A 123 4.17 11.85 -11.70
N ILE A 124 3.90 11.18 -10.57
CA ILE A 124 3.69 11.84 -9.26
C ILE A 124 4.95 12.57 -8.79
N VAL A 125 6.13 11.96 -8.98
CA VAL A 125 7.41 12.55 -8.56
C VAL A 125 7.79 13.77 -9.40
N ARG A 126 7.42 13.81 -10.69
CA ARG A 126 7.67 14.96 -11.57
C ARG A 126 6.62 16.07 -11.46
N ALA A 127 5.46 15.79 -10.86
CA ALA A 127 4.43 16.79 -10.60
C ALA A 127 4.92 17.84 -9.57
N PRO A 128 4.29 19.02 -9.47
CA PRO A 128 4.63 20.04 -8.45
C PRO A 128 4.63 19.50 -7.02
N PHE A 129 3.84 18.45 -6.76
CA PHE A 129 3.84 17.71 -5.50
C PHE A 129 5.22 17.12 -5.13
N GLY A 130 5.93 16.53 -6.10
CA GLY A 130 7.27 16.00 -5.88
C GLY A 130 8.27 17.12 -5.56
N ALA A 131 8.23 18.23 -6.31
CA ALA A 131 9.06 19.39 -6.02
C ALA A 131 8.85 19.90 -4.59
N ALA A 132 7.61 19.98 -4.10
CA ALA A 132 7.28 20.35 -2.73
C ALA A 132 7.85 19.36 -1.69
N MET A 133 7.84 18.05 -1.98
CA MET A 133 8.45 17.06 -1.08
C MET A 133 9.97 17.20 -1.02
N LEU A 134 10.62 17.55 -2.13
CA LEU A 134 12.07 17.75 -2.19
C LEU A 134 12.49 19.00 -1.39
N THR A 135 11.74 20.11 -1.50
CA THR A 135 12.02 21.32 -0.72
C THR A 135 11.87 21.08 0.78
N ILE A 136 10.86 20.31 1.21
CA ILE A 136 10.70 19.88 2.61
C ILE A 136 11.91 19.05 3.08
N ARG A 137 12.49 18.23 2.21
CA ARG A 137 13.67 17.42 2.52
C ARG A 137 14.90 18.27 2.75
N GLU A 138 15.12 19.28 1.90
CA GLU A 138 16.31 20.13 1.91
C GLU A 138 16.28 21.20 3.00
N ASN A 139 15.17 21.95 3.13
CA ASN A 139 15.05 22.98 4.16
C ASN A 139 13.59 23.24 4.55
N ARG A 140 13.17 22.65 5.70
CA ARG A 140 11.81 22.80 6.24
C ARG A 140 11.42 24.24 6.54
N GLU A 141 12.36 25.10 6.93
CA GLU A 141 12.04 26.51 7.24
C GLU A 141 11.71 27.30 5.98
N ARG A 142 12.52 27.13 4.92
CA ARG A 142 12.25 27.76 3.61
C ARG A 142 11.00 27.22 2.92
N ALA A 143 10.69 25.94 3.10
CA ALA A 143 9.47 25.33 2.56
C ALA A 143 8.18 25.91 3.18
N ARG A 144 8.26 26.58 4.34
CA ARG A 144 7.10 27.17 5.03
C ARG A 144 6.80 28.60 4.57
N SER A 145 7.74 29.24 3.88
CA SER A 145 7.64 30.63 3.40
C SER A 145 7.31 30.77 1.91
N VAL A 146 7.17 29.65 1.19
CA VAL A 146 6.71 29.56 -0.20
C VAL A 146 5.29 29.04 -0.21
#